data_AF-A0A2G5BCD3-F1
#
_entry.id   AF-A0A2G5BCD3-F1
#
_cell.length_a   1.000
_cell.length_b   1.000
_cell.length_c   1.000
_cell.angle_alpha   90.00
_cell.angle_beta   90.00
_cell.angle_gamma   90.00
#
_symmetry.space_group_name_H-M   'P 1'
#
loop_
_entity.id
_entity.type
_entity.pdbx_description
1 polymer ?
#
loop_
_entity_poly.entity_id
_entity_poly.type
_entity_poly.pdbx_seq_one_letter_code
_entity_poly.pdbx_strand_id
1 'polypeptide(L)'
;MAEDSTVPGEMTRLNQFMADCMSVGALRGFKHFSMHIRSREEVILRVFRDSSTEIDSDVIPICSSTRMVKPFDTSNKSLEADEHGINFLIAGYQRYRCPYVWLRSHHQELVEVEDDQELDSNAPVVLNTINCWRYFDIRPWDVIVEIICYALNPWPENPFSIDYAYFDKITIEERVVATGAMLEFLRRAYLR
;
A
#
# COMPACT_ATOMS: atom_id res chain seq x y z
N MET A 1 4.76 -8.16 -35.39
CA MET A 1 4.63 -6.72 -35.07
C MET A 1 3.37 -6.58 -34.24
N ALA A 2 3.49 -6.49 -32.91
CA ALA A 2 2.35 -6.27 -32.03
C ALA A 2 2.11 -4.76 -31.96
N GLU A 3 0.91 -4.34 -32.31
CA GLU A 3 0.43 -2.96 -32.19
C GLU A 3 0.44 -2.58 -30.70
N ASP A 4 1.37 -1.71 -30.30
CA ASP A 4 1.29 -0.97 -29.03
C ASP A 4 0.16 0.06 -29.22
N SER A 5 -1.08 -0.39 -29.05
CA SER A 5 -2.25 0.47 -28.94
C SER A 5 -2.12 1.23 -27.62
N THR A 6 -1.32 2.29 -27.66
CA THR A 6 -1.20 3.29 -26.62
C THR A 6 -2.60 3.84 -26.36
N VAL A 7 -3.20 3.46 -25.23
CA VAL A 7 -4.34 4.18 -24.69
C VAL A 7 -3.75 5.36 -23.90
N PRO A 8 -3.71 6.59 -24.43
CA PRO A 8 -3.08 7.74 -23.77
C PRO A 8 -3.64 8.03 -22.35
N GLY A 9 -4.78 7.44 -21.99
CA GLY A 9 -5.36 7.51 -20.65
C GLY A 9 -4.61 6.74 -19.56
N GLU A 10 -3.95 5.61 -19.86
CA GLU A 10 -3.37 4.75 -18.82
C GLU A 10 -2.22 5.44 -18.07
N MET A 11 -1.34 6.13 -18.81
CA MET A 11 -0.19 6.83 -18.22
C MET A 11 -0.62 8.04 -17.37
N THR A 12 -1.56 8.85 -17.88
CA THR A 12 -2.14 9.97 -17.14
C THR A 12 -2.81 9.48 -15.85
N ARG A 13 -3.51 8.36 -15.94
CA ARG A 13 -4.19 7.75 -14.81
C ARG A 13 -3.20 7.18 -13.78
N LEU A 14 -2.12 6.55 -14.21
CA LEU A 14 -1.04 6.09 -13.33
C LEU A 14 -0.39 7.28 -12.61
N ASN A 15 -0.11 8.36 -13.33
CA ASN A 15 0.45 9.58 -12.74
C ASN A 15 -0.49 10.18 -11.69
N GLN A 16 -1.80 10.19 -11.95
CA GLN A 16 -2.79 10.62 -10.96
C GLN A 16 -2.82 9.69 -9.74
N PHE A 17 -2.78 8.37 -9.95
CA PHE A 17 -2.73 7.40 -8.87
C PHE A 17 -1.49 7.62 -7.98
N MET A 18 -0.32 7.85 -8.58
CA MET A 18 0.90 8.13 -7.81
C MET A 18 0.85 9.50 -7.12
N ALA A 19 0.24 10.52 -7.73
CA ALA A 19 0.01 11.81 -7.08
C ALA A 19 -0.91 11.68 -5.86
N ASP A 20 -1.98 10.88 -5.98
CA ASP A 20 -2.89 10.55 -4.87
C ASP A 20 -2.12 9.78 -3.77
N CYS A 21 -1.24 8.84 -4.12
CA CYS A 21 -0.35 8.17 -3.16
C CYS A 21 0.55 9.17 -2.41
N MET A 22 1.11 10.18 -3.08
CA MET A 22 1.91 11.22 -2.42
C MET A 22 1.05 12.06 -1.46
N SER A 23 -0.19 12.38 -1.86
CA SER A 23 -1.11 13.12 -1.01
C SER A 23 -1.42 12.37 0.29
N VAL A 24 -1.67 11.06 0.21
CA VAL A 24 -1.91 10.23 1.41
C VAL A 24 -0.61 10.00 2.19
N GLY A 25 0.52 9.82 1.50
CA GLY A 25 1.85 9.63 2.09
C GLY A 25 2.34 10.82 2.91
N ALA A 26 1.78 12.02 2.70
CA ALA A 26 2.05 13.21 3.50
C ALA A 26 1.24 13.27 4.81
N LEU A 27 0.20 12.44 4.95
CA LEU A 27 -0.66 12.42 6.14
C LEU A 27 -0.06 11.58 7.26
N ARG A 28 -0.45 11.91 8.50
CA ARG A 28 -0.09 11.19 9.72
C ARG A 28 -1.30 11.12 10.65
N GLY A 29 -1.25 10.21 11.62
CA GLY A 29 -2.31 10.07 12.62
C GLY A 29 -3.43 9.10 12.21
N PHE A 30 -3.15 8.09 11.39
CA PHE A 30 -4.03 6.93 11.25
C PHE A 30 -3.67 5.87 12.29
N LYS A 31 -4.65 5.15 12.84
CA LYS A 31 -4.41 4.10 13.84
C LYS A 31 -3.86 2.80 13.25
N HIS A 32 -4.30 2.44 12.06
CA HIS A 32 -4.04 1.12 11.48
C HIS A 32 -2.86 1.09 10.51
N PHE A 33 -2.45 2.25 10.00
CA PHE A 33 -1.35 2.30 9.05
C PHE A 33 -0.59 3.63 9.10
N SER A 34 0.58 3.65 8.49
CA SER A 34 1.29 4.87 8.12
C SER A 34 1.87 4.71 6.73
N MET A 35 2.13 5.83 6.07
CA MET A 35 2.65 5.82 4.72
C MET A 35 3.85 6.76 4.62
N HIS A 36 4.91 6.30 3.96
CA HIS A 36 6.16 7.04 3.80
C HIS A 36 6.51 7.15 2.32
N ILE A 37 6.77 8.38 1.87
CA ILE A 37 7.15 8.65 0.49
C ILE A 37 8.63 8.29 0.31
N ARG A 38 8.91 7.37 -0.62
CA ARG A 38 10.28 6.91 -0.90
C ARG A 38 10.85 7.59 -2.15
N SER A 39 10.04 7.69 -3.20
CA SER A 39 10.40 8.38 -4.45
C SER A 39 9.13 8.94 -5.11
N ARG A 40 9.25 9.47 -6.33
CA ARG A 40 8.07 9.92 -7.12
C ARG A 40 7.22 8.75 -7.64
N GLU A 41 7.78 7.55 -7.68
CA GLU A 41 7.13 6.35 -8.21
C GLU A 41 6.92 5.27 -7.13
N GLU A 42 7.38 5.51 -5.90
CA GLU A 42 7.41 4.52 -4.82
C GLU A 42 6.99 5.13 -3.49
N VAL A 43 6.13 4.40 -2.78
CA VAL A 43 5.67 4.73 -1.43
C VAL A 43 5.63 3.45 -0.59
N ILE A 44 5.99 3.57 0.67
CA ILE A 44 5.94 2.46 1.62
C ILE A 44 4.66 2.63 2.44
N LEU A 45 3.81 1.61 2.45
CA LEU A 45 2.67 1.48 3.33
C LEU A 45 3.07 0.53 4.46
N ARG A 46 2.90 0.98 5.70
CA ARG A 46 3.12 0.18 6.88
C ARG A 46 1.81 -0.01 7.60
N VAL A 47 1.36 -1.25 7.78
CA VAL A 47 0.18 -1.59 8.59
C VAL A 47 0.64 -1.94 9.99
N PHE A 48 0.03 -1.35 11.02
CA PHE A 48 0.37 -1.58 12.42
C PHE A 48 -0.39 -2.79 12.96
N ARG A 49 0.33 -3.71 13.62
CA ARG A 49 -0.25 -4.90 14.27
C ARG A 49 -0.35 -4.64 15.77
N ASP A 50 -1.49 -5.01 16.35
CA ASP A 50 -1.60 -5.15 17.79
C ASP A 50 -1.11 -6.54 18.21
N SER A 51 -0.54 -6.66 19.41
CA SER A 51 -0.04 -7.95 19.95
C SER A 51 -1.13 -9.01 20.17
N SER A 52 -2.40 -8.63 20.00
CA SER A 52 -3.59 -9.49 20.12
C SER A 52 -4.19 -9.89 18.78
N THR A 53 -3.61 -9.43 17.67
CA THR A 53 -4.04 -9.77 16.30
C THR A 53 -3.50 -11.16 15.95
N GLU A 54 -4.34 -12.18 16.06
CA GLU A 54 -4.01 -13.52 15.57
C GLU A 54 -3.90 -13.49 14.04
N ILE A 55 -2.93 -14.22 13.50
CA ILE A 55 -2.83 -14.42 12.05
C ILE A 55 -3.87 -15.48 11.72
N ASP A 56 -5.05 -15.10 11.20
CA ASP A 56 -5.66 -16.03 10.25
C ASP A 56 -4.79 -15.97 9.03
N SER A 57 -4.23 -17.10 8.65
CA SER A 57 -3.49 -17.28 7.41
C SER A 57 -4.48 -17.26 6.24
N ASP A 58 -5.24 -16.16 6.06
CA ASP A 58 -5.75 -15.78 4.75
C ASP A 58 -4.55 -15.25 3.99
N VAL A 59 -3.86 -16.20 3.39
CA VAL A 59 -2.57 -16.04 2.73
C VAL A 59 -2.65 -14.94 1.69
N ILE A 60 -1.68 -14.02 1.75
CA ILE A 60 -1.54 -12.98 0.74
C ILE A 60 -1.09 -13.66 -0.56
N PRO A 61 -1.92 -13.67 -1.62
CA PRO A 61 -1.56 -14.35 -2.85
C PRO A 61 -0.41 -13.59 -3.54
N ILE A 62 0.67 -14.30 -3.89
CA ILE A 62 1.83 -13.75 -4.60
C ILE A 62 1.83 -14.21 -6.05
N CYS A 63 2.26 -13.33 -6.96
CA CYS A 63 2.33 -13.65 -8.38
C CYS A 63 3.55 -14.53 -8.71
N SER A 64 3.35 -15.74 -9.21
CA SER A 64 4.43 -16.66 -9.63
C SER A 64 5.20 -16.21 -10.90
N SER A 65 4.90 -15.03 -11.45
CA SER A 65 5.44 -14.58 -12.75
C SER A 65 6.75 -13.79 -12.61
N THR A 66 7.84 -14.39 -13.09
CA THR A 66 9.20 -13.81 -13.21
C THR A 66 9.32 -12.62 -14.18
N ARG A 67 8.23 -12.15 -14.80
CA ARG A 67 8.26 -10.97 -15.70
C ARG A 67 8.13 -9.64 -14.95
N MET A 68 7.68 -9.69 -13.70
CA MET A 68 7.41 -8.51 -12.86
C MET A 68 8.40 -8.40 -11.71
N VAL A 69 9.67 -8.71 -12.00
CA VAL A 69 10.75 -8.55 -11.03
C VAL A 69 10.99 -7.06 -10.84
N LYS A 70 10.91 -6.67 -9.57
CA LYS A 70 11.29 -5.37 -9.01
C LYS A 70 12.43 -4.67 -9.77
N PRO A 71 12.29 -3.39 -10.16
CA PRO A 71 13.42 -2.61 -10.64
C PRO A 71 14.31 -2.24 -9.44
N PHE A 72 15.58 -2.68 -9.49
CA PHE A 72 16.67 -2.30 -8.58
C PHE A 72 16.58 -2.74 -7.10
N ASP A 73 17.76 -2.92 -6.52
CA ASP A 73 18.00 -3.38 -5.15
C ASP A 73 17.56 -2.32 -4.13
N THR A 74 16.26 -2.27 -3.86
CA THR A 74 15.75 -1.55 -2.70
C THR A 74 15.99 -2.44 -1.48
N SER A 75 17.14 -2.28 -0.81
CA SER A 75 17.52 -3.14 0.31
C SER A 75 16.41 -3.18 1.38
N ASN A 76 15.94 -4.39 1.72
CA ASN A 76 14.92 -4.63 2.76
C ASN A 76 15.46 -4.41 4.18
N LYS A 77 16.78 -4.27 4.32
CA LYS A 77 17.48 -4.36 5.62
C LYS A 77 17.01 -3.35 6.67
N SER A 78 16.40 -2.23 6.27
CA SER A 78 15.85 -1.25 7.23
C SER A 78 14.35 -1.42 7.52
N LEU A 79 13.64 -2.26 6.76
CA LEU A 79 12.17 -2.42 6.82
C LEU A 79 11.74 -3.73 7.51
N GLU A 80 12.62 -4.73 7.56
CA GLU A 80 12.34 -6.01 8.24
C GLU A 80 12.55 -5.95 9.76
N ALA A 81 13.10 -4.86 10.29
CA ALA A 81 13.47 -4.75 11.71
C ALA A 81 12.30 -4.39 12.64
N ASP A 82 11.08 -4.22 12.12
CA ASP A 82 9.95 -3.74 12.90
C ASP A 82 8.94 -4.86 13.17
N GLU A 83 8.96 -5.36 14.40
CA GLU A 83 8.14 -6.49 14.87
C GLU A 83 6.63 -6.16 14.92
N HIS A 84 6.26 -4.87 14.95
CA HIS A 84 4.87 -4.43 15.14
C HIS A 84 4.24 -3.86 13.87
N GLY A 85 4.84 -4.07 12.69
CA GLY A 85 4.21 -3.61 11.45
C GLY A 85 4.61 -4.36 10.20
N ILE A 86 3.63 -4.55 9.32
CA ILE A 86 3.80 -5.18 8.01
C ILE A 86 4.03 -4.09 6.98
N ASN A 87 5.16 -4.16 6.30
CA ASN A 87 5.58 -3.21 5.28
C ASN A 87 5.22 -3.72 3.87
N PHE A 88 4.61 -2.84 3.09
CA PHE A 88 4.29 -3.01 1.68
C PHE A 88 4.92 -1.87 0.88
N LEU A 89 5.48 -2.19 -0.29
CA LEU A 89 5.92 -1.20 -1.27
C LEU A 89 4.82 -1.07 -2.32
N ILE A 90 4.25 0.11 -2.48
CA ILE A 90 3.36 0.43 -3.60
C ILE A 90 4.19 1.22 -4.61
N ALA A 91 4.23 0.76 -5.86
CA ALA A 91 4.95 1.47 -6.91
C ALA A 91 4.18 1.53 -8.23
N GLY A 92 4.36 2.65 -8.93
CA GLY A 92 3.74 2.91 -10.23
C GLY A 92 4.79 3.19 -11.29
N TYR A 93 5.67 2.23 -11.55
CA TYR A 93 6.72 2.41 -12.55
C TYR A 93 6.13 2.52 -13.95
N GLN A 94 6.59 3.52 -14.70
CA GLN A 94 6.12 3.81 -16.06
C GLN A 94 6.23 2.61 -17.00
N ARG A 95 7.28 1.78 -16.83
CA ARG A 95 7.51 0.58 -17.65
C ARG A 95 6.37 -0.43 -17.54
N TYR A 96 5.68 -0.50 -16.41
CA TYR A 96 4.56 -1.42 -16.21
C TYR A 96 3.20 -0.80 -16.55
N ARG A 97 3.11 0.53 -16.63
CA ARG A 97 1.88 1.28 -16.95
C ARG A 97 0.69 0.92 -16.02
N CYS A 98 0.98 0.46 -14.81
CA CYS A 98 0.01 0.01 -13.81
C CYS A 98 0.66 0.05 -12.42
N PRO A 99 -0.07 0.37 -11.34
CA PRO A 99 0.45 0.23 -9.99
C PRO A 99 0.62 -1.25 -9.62
N TYR A 100 1.60 -1.54 -8.77
CA TYR A 100 1.85 -2.86 -8.19
C TYR A 100 2.26 -2.71 -6.73
N VAL A 101 2.07 -3.79 -5.98
CA VAL A 101 2.36 -3.84 -4.54
C VAL A 101 3.27 -5.01 -4.27
N TRP A 102 4.25 -4.84 -3.40
CA TRP A 102 5.15 -5.90 -2.93
C TRP A 102 5.14 -5.97 -1.41
N LEU A 103 5.06 -7.18 -0.85
CA LEU A 103 5.29 -7.41 0.57
C LEU A 103 6.79 -7.24 0.86
N ARG A 104 7.15 -6.59 1.97
CA ARG A 104 8.54 -6.25 2.32
C ARG A 104 9.00 -6.77 3.68
N SER A 105 8.11 -7.41 4.42
CA SER A 105 8.37 -7.95 5.76
C SER A 105 7.39 -9.07 6.03
N HIS A 106 7.67 -9.94 7.00
CA HIS A 106 6.76 -11.01 7.43
C HIS A 106 6.38 -12.01 6.30
N HIS A 107 7.29 -12.22 5.32
CA HIS A 107 7.06 -13.14 4.20
C HIS A 107 6.78 -14.59 4.63
N GLN A 108 7.43 -15.05 5.70
CA GLN A 108 7.25 -16.41 6.23
C GLN A 108 5.90 -16.62 6.92
N GLU A 109 5.25 -15.53 7.36
CA GLU A 109 3.98 -15.58 8.10
C GLU A 109 2.76 -15.40 7.18
N LEU A 110 2.93 -14.66 6.08
CA LEU A 110 1.81 -14.16 5.27
C LEU A 110 1.72 -14.79 3.88
N VAL A 111 2.61 -15.71 3.52
CA VAL A 111 2.68 -16.35 2.20
C VAL A 111 2.71 -17.87 2.34
N GLU A 112 1.82 -18.59 1.65
CA GLU A 112 1.90 -20.05 1.53
C GLU A 112 3.13 -20.44 0.71
N VAL A 113 3.96 -21.30 1.29
CA VAL A 113 5.09 -21.93 0.62
C VAL A 113 4.63 -23.32 0.20
N GLU A 114 4.55 -23.59 -1.11
CA GLU A 114 4.60 -24.98 -1.59
C GLU A 114 6.04 -25.49 -1.38
N ASP A 115 6.19 -26.69 -0.79
CA ASP A 115 7.40 -27.27 -0.18
C ASP A 115 8.72 -27.25 -1.01
N ASP A 116 8.69 -26.86 -2.29
CA ASP A 116 9.85 -26.86 -3.21
C ASP A 116 10.13 -25.49 -3.89
N GLN A 117 9.43 -24.41 -3.55
CA GLN A 117 9.64 -23.08 -4.16
C GLN A 117 10.29 -22.10 -3.17
N GLU A 118 11.46 -21.54 -3.50
CA GLU A 118 12.01 -20.39 -2.78
C GLU A 118 11.02 -19.22 -2.86
N LEU A 119 10.61 -18.68 -1.71
CA LEU A 119 9.79 -17.47 -1.61
C LEU A 119 10.43 -16.34 -2.44
N ASP A 120 9.88 -16.05 -3.62
CA ASP A 120 10.33 -14.89 -4.39
C ASP A 120 9.78 -13.62 -3.73
N SER A 121 10.52 -13.10 -2.74
CA SER A 121 10.25 -11.82 -2.09
C SER A 121 10.14 -10.65 -3.09
N ASN A 122 10.58 -10.82 -4.34
CA ASN A 122 10.47 -9.80 -5.39
C ASN A 122 9.20 -9.89 -6.24
N ALA A 123 8.36 -10.90 -6.01
CA ALA A 123 7.08 -11.03 -6.69
C ALA A 123 6.03 -10.08 -6.09
N PRO A 124 5.21 -9.41 -6.93
CA PRO A 124 4.16 -8.54 -6.45
C PRO A 124 3.01 -9.35 -5.83
N VAL A 125 2.36 -8.74 -4.84
CA VAL A 125 1.12 -9.19 -4.25
C VAL A 125 -0.03 -9.06 -5.26
N VAL A 126 -0.85 -10.09 -5.35
CA VAL A 126 -2.04 -10.12 -6.20
C VAL A 126 -3.20 -9.49 -5.43
N LEU A 127 -3.52 -8.24 -5.77
CA LEU A 127 -4.64 -7.51 -5.19
C LEU A 127 -5.77 -7.40 -6.21
N ASN A 128 -7.01 -7.63 -5.79
CA ASN A 128 -8.19 -7.46 -6.62
C ASN A 128 -8.34 -6.02 -7.10
N THR A 129 -8.08 -5.03 -6.22
CA THR A 129 -8.06 -3.60 -6.58
C THR A 129 -7.06 -3.30 -7.71
N ILE A 130 -5.88 -3.90 -7.67
CA ILE A 130 -4.86 -3.72 -8.72
C ILE A 130 -5.26 -4.40 -10.02
N ASN A 131 -5.80 -5.63 -9.96
CA ASN A 131 -6.30 -6.35 -11.14
C ASN A 131 -7.46 -5.60 -11.82
N CYS A 132 -8.32 -4.98 -11.03
CA CYS A 132 -9.43 -4.16 -11.48
C CYS A 132 -9.02 -2.74 -11.88
N TRP A 133 -7.77 -2.32 -11.59
CA TRP A 133 -7.35 -0.93 -11.77
C TRP A 133 -7.60 -0.47 -13.19
N ARG A 134 -7.23 -1.22 -14.23
CA ARG A 134 -7.45 -0.78 -15.63
C ARG A 134 -8.91 -0.52 -16.01
N TYR A 135 -9.86 -1.15 -15.31
CA TYR A 135 -11.27 -1.18 -15.72
C TYR A 135 -12.16 -0.25 -14.87
N PHE A 136 -11.80 0.03 -13.62
CA PHE A 136 -12.60 0.80 -12.68
C PHE A 136 -11.81 1.97 -12.10
N ASP A 137 -12.46 3.02 -11.59
CA ASP A 137 -11.76 4.13 -10.91
C ASP A 137 -11.27 3.72 -9.51
N ILE A 138 -10.20 2.92 -9.51
CA ILE A 138 -9.48 2.48 -8.33
C ILE A 138 -8.46 3.54 -7.92
N ARG A 139 -8.52 3.93 -6.65
CA ARG A 139 -7.69 4.95 -6.01
C ARG A 139 -6.78 4.32 -4.96
N PRO A 140 -5.74 5.03 -4.49
CA PRO A 140 -4.82 4.47 -3.50
C PRO A 140 -5.51 4.03 -2.20
N TRP A 141 -6.54 4.75 -1.76
CA TRP A 141 -7.29 4.37 -0.56
C TRP A 141 -8.05 3.05 -0.72
N ASP A 142 -8.48 2.67 -1.92
CA ASP A 142 -9.09 1.34 -2.14
C ASP A 142 -8.06 0.23 -1.95
N VAL A 143 -6.84 0.44 -2.47
CA VAL A 143 -5.72 -0.48 -2.32
C VAL A 143 -5.29 -0.58 -0.86
N ILE A 144 -5.26 0.53 -0.13
CA ILE A 144 -4.94 0.56 1.30
C ILE A 144 -5.95 -0.25 2.11
N VAL A 145 -7.25 -0.11 1.83
CA VAL A 145 -8.30 -0.91 2.51
C VAL A 145 -8.09 -2.39 2.29
N GLU A 146 -7.88 -2.81 1.03
CA GLU A 146 -7.63 -4.22 0.71
C GLU A 146 -6.39 -4.76 1.43
N ILE A 147 -5.29 -4.00 1.45
CA ILE A 147 -4.07 -4.39 2.17
C ILE A 147 -4.32 -4.51 3.69
N ILE A 148 -5.07 -3.57 4.28
CA ILE A 148 -5.41 -3.63 5.71
C ILE A 148 -6.25 -4.87 6.02
N CYS A 149 -7.23 -5.21 5.17
CA CYS A 149 -8.04 -6.41 5.33
C CYS A 149 -7.23 -7.71 5.24
N TYR A 150 -6.18 -7.76 4.41
CA TYR A 150 -5.26 -8.91 4.39
C TYR A 150 -4.30 -8.93 5.58
N ALA A 151 -3.90 -7.77 6.09
CA ALA A 151 -2.86 -7.65 7.11
C ALA A 151 -3.38 -7.75 8.56
N LEU A 152 -4.68 -7.53 8.79
CA LEU A 152 -5.29 -7.48 10.13
C LEU A 152 -6.49 -8.44 10.24
N ASN A 153 -6.49 -9.27 11.28
CA ASN A 153 -7.62 -10.10 11.67
C ASN A 153 -7.95 -9.91 13.18
N PRO A 154 -9.15 -9.43 13.55
CA PRO A 154 -10.25 -9.03 12.67
C PRO A 154 -9.93 -7.75 11.89
N TRP A 155 -10.53 -7.61 10.70
CA TRP A 155 -10.43 -6.35 9.96
C TRP A 155 -11.09 -5.21 10.76
N PRO A 156 -10.52 -4.00 10.74
CA PRO A 156 -11.09 -2.86 11.45
C PRO A 156 -12.40 -2.40 10.80
N GLU A 157 -13.38 -1.99 11.62
CA GLU A 157 -14.65 -1.40 11.13
C GLU A 157 -14.41 -0.14 10.28
N ASN A 158 -13.41 0.67 10.67
CA ASN A 158 -12.96 1.83 9.92
C ASN A 158 -11.45 1.75 9.65
N PRO A 159 -11.04 1.35 8.43
CA PRO A 159 -9.62 1.28 8.04
C PRO A 159 -8.88 2.62 8.12
N PHE A 160 -9.60 3.74 8.02
CA PHE A 160 -9.06 5.10 8.10
C PHE A 160 -9.31 5.76 9.47
N SER A 161 -9.45 4.97 10.53
CA SER A 161 -9.65 5.51 11.87
C SER A 161 -8.48 6.41 12.30
N ILE A 162 -8.82 7.58 12.84
CA ILE A 162 -7.85 8.61 13.24
C ILE A 162 -7.36 8.34 14.66
N ASP A 163 -6.05 8.46 14.87
CA ASP A 163 -5.43 8.53 16.18
C ASP A 163 -5.50 9.97 16.73
N TYR A 164 -6.54 10.26 17.50
CA TYR A 164 -6.69 11.57 18.15
C TYR A 164 -5.56 11.89 19.13
N ALA A 165 -4.94 10.87 19.75
CA ALA A 165 -3.83 11.08 20.67
C ALA A 165 -2.58 11.60 19.95
N TYR A 166 -2.39 11.28 18.67
CA TYR A 166 -1.38 11.91 17.83
C TYR A 166 -1.66 13.41 17.66
N PHE A 167 -2.88 13.79 17.31
CA PHE A 167 -3.27 15.19 17.12
C PHE A 167 -3.19 16.01 18.41
N ASP A 168 -3.41 15.38 19.57
CA ASP A 168 -3.29 16.06 20.87
C ASP A 168 -1.85 16.43 21.23
N LYS A 169 -0.86 15.69 20.70
CA LYS A 169 0.57 15.88 21.00
C LYS A 169 1.26 16.92 20.13
N ILE A 170 0.80 17.11 18.89
CA ILE A 170 1.40 18.07 17.95
C ILE A 170 1.03 19.52 18.31
N THR A 171 1.86 20.48 17.86
CA THR A 171 1.64 21.90 18.16
C THR A 171 0.36 22.40 17.50
N ILE A 172 -0.19 23.53 17.97
CA ILE A 172 -1.45 24.04 17.45
C ILE A 172 -1.35 24.40 15.96
N GLU A 173 -0.21 24.93 15.53
CA GLU A 173 0.05 25.33 14.14
C GLU A 173 0.03 24.10 13.22
N GLU A 174 0.74 23.05 13.61
CA GLU A 174 0.77 21.79 12.87
C GLU A 174 -0.61 21.10 12.88
N ARG A 175 -1.29 21.13 14.03
CA ARG A 175 -2.61 20.50 14.21
C ARG A 175 -3.64 21.08 13.27
N VAL A 176 -3.67 22.40 13.10
CA VAL A 176 -4.63 23.06 12.18
C VAL A 176 -4.39 22.59 10.74
N VAL A 177 -3.14 22.58 10.29
CA VAL A 177 -2.78 22.15 8.92
C VAL A 177 -3.06 20.66 8.72
N ALA A 178 -2.61 19.81 9.66
CA ALA A 178 -2.80 18.37 9.60
C ALA A 178 -4.28 17.98 9.62
N THR A 179 -5.10 18.65 10.43
CA THR A 179 -6.55 18.42 10.48
C THR A 179 -7.20 18.78 9.16
N GLY A 180 -6.86 19.94 8.57
CA GLY A 180 -7.40 20.34 7.26
C GLY A 180 -7.04 19.35 6.15
N ALA A 181 -5.78 18.91 6.09
CA ALA A 181 -5.32 17.93 5.12
C ALA A 181 -5.99 16.56 5.31
N MET A 182 -6.14 16.11 6.57
CA MET A 182 -6.84 14.87 6.90
C MET A 182 -8.32 14.92 6.49
N LEU A 183 -9.00 16.03 6.76
CA LEU A 183 -10.41 16.21 6.37
C LEU A 183 -10.59 16.17 4.85
N GLU A 184 -9.72 16.85 4.09
CA GLU A 184 -9.78 16.82 2.62
C GLU A 184 -9.53 15.40 2.08
N PHE A 185 -8.61 14.64 2.68
CA PHE A 185 -8.43 13.23 2.33
C PHE A 185 -9.67 12.39 2.63
N LEU A 186 -10.21 12.47 3.84
CA LEU A 186 -11.39 11.71 4.22
C LEU A 186 -12.60 12.05 3.34
N ARG A 187 -12.74 13.33 2.96
CA ARG A 187 -13.76 13.76 1.99
C ARG A 187 -13.60 13.03 0.65
N ARG A 188 -12.38 12.92 0.11
CA ARG A 188 -12.11 12.19 -1.14
C ARG A 188 -12.32 10.68 -1.01
N ALA A 189 -11.98 10.11 0.14
CA ALA A 189 -12.12 8.68 0.38
C ALA A 189 -13.59 8.26 0.52
N TYR A 190 -14.41 9.04 1.23
CA TYR A 190 -15.80 8.68 1.58
C TYR A 190 -16.88 9.31 0.71
N LEU A 191 -16.66 10.50 0.14
CA LEU A 191 -17.69 11.28 -0.57
C LEU A 191 -17.37 11.44 -2.05
N ARG A 192 -16.95 10.35 -2.71
CA ARG A 192 -16.58 10.30 -4.13
C ARG A 192 -17.48 11.17 -5.02
#